data_AF-A0A0G1R8K6-F1
#
_entry.id   AF-A0A0G1R8K6-F1
#
_cell.length_a   1.000
_cell.length_b   1.000
_cell.length_c   1.000
_cell.angle_alpha   90.00
_cell.angle_beta   90.00
_cell.angle_gamma   90.00
#
_symmetry.space_group_name_H-M   'P 1'
#
loop_
_entity.id
_entity.type
_entity.pdbx_description
1 polymer ?
#
loop_
_entity_poly.entity_id
_entity_poly.type
_entity_poly.pdbx_seq_one_letter_code
_entity_poly.pdbx_strand_id
1 'polypeptide(L)'
;MIFVNFKTYEEGSGQKGIALTKILEEVAHETQVKVIPVVQIIDAEAIVAATQLEVWIQHIDPVSFGPYTGWTLPEEAIRIGVRGVFLNHSEHKFEDWGELIKATLRCREVDLKTLVFASDLEEFISKP
;
A
#
# COMPACT_ATOMS: atom_id res chain seq x y z
N MET A 1 -0.36 15.90 0.56
CA MET A 1 -1.11 14.67 0.25
C MET A 1 -1.52 14.01 1.54
N ILE A 2 -2.63 13.28 1.55
CA ILE A 2 -3.17 12.59 2.72
C ILE A 2 -3.27 11.10 2.39
N PHE A 3 -2.69 10.25 3.21
CA PHE A 3 -2.90 8.81 3.14
C PHE A 3 -3.97 8.42 4.16
N VAL A 4 -4.94 7.63 3.73
CA VAL A 4 -5.97 7.08 4.62
C VAL A 4 -5.77 5.58 4.70
N ASN A 5 -5.12 5.12 5.76
CA ASN A 5 -4.90 3.69 5.99
C ASN A 5 -6.16 3.03 6.51
N PHE A 6 -6.75 2.15 5.72
CA PHE A 6 -7.97 1.42 6.09
C PHE A 6 -7.68 0.34 7.14
N LYS A 7 -6.42 -0.05 7.32
CA LYS A 7 -5.99 -1.16 8.16
C LYS A 7 -6.84 -2.40 7.85
N THR A 8 -7.32 -3.07 8.89
CA THR A 8 -8.22 -4.23 8.81
C THR A 8 -9.57 -3.93 9.47
N TYR A 9 -10.00 -2.66 9.45
CA TYR A 9 -11.30 -2.27 10.01
C TYR A 9 -12.44 -2.66 9.08
N GLU A 10 -13.57 -3.09 9.64
CA GLU A 10 -14.75 -3.49 8.87
C GLU A 10 -15.25 -2.37 7.95
N GLU A 11 -15.14 -1.12 8.40
CA GLU A 11 -15.50 0.09 7.66
C GLU A 11 -14.61 0.33 6.43
N GLY A 12 -13.40 -0.25 6.42
CA GLY A 12 -12.45 -0.19 5.32
C GLY A 12 -12.45 -1.41 4.40
N SER A 13 -13.29 -2.42 4.66
CA SER A 13 -13.25 -3.69 3.91
C SER A 13 -14.42 -3.84 2.92
N GLY A 14 -14.17 -4.54 1.81
CA GLY A 14 -15.16 -4.89 0.80
C GLY A 14 -16.00 -3.70 0.31
N GLN A 15 -17.33 -3.83 0.33
CA GLN A 15 -18.25 -2.78 -0.13
C GLN A 15 -18.19 -1.51 0.72
N LYS A 16 -17.89 -1.62 2.02
CA LYS A 16 -17.72 -0.46 2.91
C LYS A 16 -16.45 0.31 2.53
N GLY A 17 -15.36 -0.41 2.25
CA GLY A 17 -14.12 0.17 1.72
C GLY A 17 -14.33 0.92 0.39
N ILE A 18 -15.07 0.33 -0.56
CA ILE A 18 -15.42 0.99 -1.82
C ILE A 18 -16.22 2.28 -1.58
N ALA A 19 -17.24 2.23 -0.72
CA ALA A 19 -18.05 3.39 -0.38
C ALA A 19 -17.20 4.50 0.28
N LEU A 20 -16.31 4.13 1.20
CA LEU A 20 -15.37 5.07 1.83
C LEU A 20 -14.44 5.69 0.78
N THR A 21 -13.88 4.90 -0.15
CA THR A 21 -13.03 5.43 -1.23
C THR A 21 -13.78 6.45 -2.11
N LYS A 22 -15.08 6.24 -2.39
CA LYS A 22 -15.88 7.21 -3.12
C LYS A 22 -16.05 8.54 -2.39
N ILE A 23 -16.25 8.49 -1.08
CA ILE A 23 -16.29 9.70 -0.24
C ILE A 23 -14.94 10.42 -0.29
N LEU A 24 -13.82 9.68 -0.22
CA LEU A 24 -12.48 10.27 -0.34
C LEU A 24 -12.24 10.91 -1.71
N GLU A 25 -12.80 10.34 -2.79
CA GLU A 25 -12.72 10.87 -4.15
C GLU A 25 -13.45 12.22 -4.27
N GLU A 26 -14.66 12.32 -3.73
CA GLU A 26 -15.43 13.57 -3.67
C GLU A 26 -14.66 14.65 -2.90
N VAL A 27 -14.14 14.32 -1.70
CA VAL A 27 -13.34 15.25 -0.89
C VAL A 27 -12.07 15.69 -1.61
N ALA A 28 -11.35 14.78 -2.27
CA ALA A 28 -10.16 15.12 -3.03
C ALA A 28 -10.49 16.07 -4.19
N HIS A 29 -11.62 15.85 -4.86
CA HIS A 29 -12.08 16.72 -5.94
C HIS A 29 -12.51 18.11 -5.43
N GLU A 30 -13.26 18.20 -4.35
CA GLU A 30 -13.70 19.49 -3.80
C GLU A 30 -12.54 20.32 -3.24
N THR A 31 -11.63 19.67 -2.52
CA THR A 31 -10.52 20.34 -1.83
C THR A 31 -9.28 20.52 -2.70
N GLN A 32 -9.20 19.81 -3.83
CA GLN A 32 -8.00 19.70 -4.67
C GLN A 32 -6.78 19.14 -3.90
N VAL A 33 -6.98 18.54 -2.72
CA VAL A 33 -5.95 17.86 -1.96
C VAL A 33 -5.84 16.43 -2.45
N LYS A 34 -4.62 15.99 -2.78
CA LYS A 34 -4.37 14.60 -3.14
C LYS A 34 -4.61 13.67 -1.93
N VAL A 35 -5.64 12.82 -2.03
CA VAL A 35 -5.97 11.77 -1.06
C VAL A 35 -5.66 10.40 -1.66
N ILE A 36 -5.05 9.52 -0.87
CA ILE A 36 -4.61 8.18 -1.27
C ILE A 36 -5.19 7.16 -0.29
N PRO A 37 -6.20 6.36 -0.66
CA PRO A 37 -6.63 5.23 0.15
C PRO A 37 -5.56 4.13 0.15
N VAL A 38 -5.28 3.59 1.33
CA VAL A 38 -4.37 2.46 1.52
C VAL A 38 -5.15 1.26 2.02
N VAL A 39 -5.37 0.30 1.12
CA VAL A 39 -6.41 -0.72 1.26
C VAL A 39 -5.83 -2.11 1.45
N GLN A 40 -6.64 -3.04 1.95
CA GLN A 40 -6.25 -4.44 2.03
C GLN A 40 -6.10 -5.00 0.61
N ILE A 41 -5.11 -5.88 0.39
CA ILE A 41 -4.84 -6.43 -0.95
C ILE A 41 -6.05 -7.16 -1.54
N ILE A 42 -6.84 -7.84 -0.70
CA ILE A 42 -8.02 -8.61 -1.12
C ILE A 42 -9.10 -7.71 -1.75
N ASP A 43 -9.14 -6.42 -1.38
CA ASP A 43 -10.11 -5.46 -1.89
C ASP A 43 -9.53 -4.55 -2.99
N ALA A 44 -8.21 -4.61 -3.23
CA ALA A 44 -7.49 -3.64 -4.04
C ALA A 44 -8.00 -3.54 -5.48
N GLU A 45 -8.20 -4.67 -6.17
CA GLU A 45 -8.65 -4.68 -7.57
C GLU A 45 -10.05 -4.07 -7.72
N ALA A 46 -10.97 -4.42 -6.82
CA ALA A 46 -12.33 -3.88 -6.83
C ALA A 46 -12.35 -2.38 -6.53
N ILE A 47 -11.54 -1.92 -5.57
CA ILE A 47 -11.44 -0.50 -5.22
C ILE A 47 -10.79 0.30 -6.36
N VAL A 48 -9.71 -0.19 -6.96
CA VAL A 48 -9.06 0.44 -8.12
C VAL A 48 -10.06 0.61 -9.27
N ALA A 49 -10.84 -0.42 -9.57
CA ALA A 49 -11.86 -0.34 -10.62
C ALA A 49 -12.97 0.68 -10.30
N ALA A 50 -13.18 0.98 -9.02
CA ALA A 50 -14.24 1.85 -8.55
C ALA A 50 -13.81 3.32 -8.39
N THR A 51 -12.54 3.71 -8.53
CA THR A 51 -12.11 5.11 -8.30
C THR A 51 -11.10 5.61 -9.33
N GLN A 52 -11.02 6.93 -9.47
CA GLN A 52 -9.97 7.66 -10.20
C GLN A 52 -8.82 8.09 -9.27
N LEU A 53 -8.93 7.85 -7.96
CA LEU A 53 -7.84 8.11 -7.03
C LEU A 53 -6.67 7.15 -7.24
N GLU A 54 -5.48 7.60 -6.86
CA GLU A 54 -4.32 6.72 -6.73
C GLU A 54 -4.53 5.79 -5.53
N VAL A 55 -4.59 4.48 -5.75
CA VAL A 55 -4.80 3.47 -4.68
C VAL A 55 -3.50 2.79 -4.30
N TRP A 56 -3.27 2.65 -3.00
CA TRP A 56 -2.09 2.00 -2.43
C TRP A 56 -2.51 0.77 -1.60
N ILE A 57 -1.58 -0.14 -1.35
CA ILE A 57 -1.80 -1.32 -0.48
C ILE A 57 -0.92 -1.27 0.78
N GLN A 58 -1.27 -2.08 1.77
CA GLN A 58 -0.72 -1.99 3.12
C GLN A 58 0.61 -2.74 3.33
N HIS A 59 0.97 -3.66 2.43
CA HIS A 59 2.20 -4.45 2.47
C HIS A 59 2.51 -5.05 1.10
N ILE A 60 3.77 -5.37 0.83
CA ILE A 60 4.19 -6.19 -0.30
C ILE A 60 5.40 -7.05 0.13
N ASP A 61 5.50 -8.25 -0.42
CA ASP A 61 6.58 -9.15 -0.09
C ASP A 61 7.75 -9.05 -1.10
N PRO A 62 9.01 -9.25 -0.67
CA PRO A 62 10.21 -9.11 -1.48
C PRO A 62 10.45 -10.28 -2.44
N VAL A 63 9.46 -10.61 -3.27
CA VAL A 63 9.48 -11.79 -4.16
C VAL A 63 9.22 -11.45 -5.62
N SER A 64 9.42 -12.46 -6.46
CA SER A 64 9.07 -12.49 -7.88
C SER A 64 8.24 -13.75 -8.15
N PHE A 65 7.75 -13.94 -9.38
CA PHE A 65 7.05 -15.17 -9.76
C PHE A 65 7.83 -16.43 -9.37
N GLY A 66 7.19 -17.30 -8.57
CA GLY A 66 7.85 -18.46 -7.99
C GLY A 66 7.04 -19.12 -6.87
N PRO A 67 7.65 -20.06 -6.12
CA PRO A 67 6.99 -20.84 -5.09
C PRO A 67 6.79 -20.06 -3.77
N TYR A 68 5.98 -19.01 -3.81
CA TYR A 68 5.70 -18.10 -2.68
C TYR A 68 4.22 -18.10 -2.29
N THR A 69 3.70 -19.27 -1.90
CA THR A 69 2.28 -19.45 -1.56
C THR A 69 1.86 -18.52 -0.42
N GLY A 70 0.83 -17.69 -0.66
CA GLY A 70 0.27 -16.76 0.32
C GLY A 70 0.97 -15.40 0.39
N TRP A 71 1.98 -15.15 -0.42
CA TRP A 71 2.72 -13.90 -0.44
C TRP A 71 2.09 -12.90 -1.41
N THR A 72 2.27 -11.62 -1.14
CA THR A 72 1.78 -10.49 -1.93
C THR A 72 2.81 -10.11 -2.97
N LEU A 73 2.57 -10.47 -4.23
CA LEU A 73 3.52 -10.30 -5.33
C LEU A 73 3.49 -8.88 -5.91
N PRO A 74 4.65 -8.17 -6.03
CA PRO A 74 4.71 -6.81 -6.58
C PRO A 74 4.13 -6.68 -8.00
N GLU A 75 4.41 -7.65 -8.87
CA GLU A 75 3.94 -7.67 -10.26
C GLU A 75 2.41 -7.68 -10.34
N GLU A 76 1.75 -8.44 -9.47
CA GLU A 76 0.29 -8.53 -9.44
C GLU A 76 -0.36 -7.26 -8.90
N ALA A 77 0.28 -6.60 -7.92
CA ALA A 77 -0.20 -5.32 -7.41
C ALA A 77 -0.24 -4.26 -8.54
N ILE A 78 0.83 -4.17 -9.34
CA ILE A 78 0.87 -3.26 -10.49
C ILE A 78 -0.16 -3.67 -11.56
N ARG A 79 -0.30 -4.97 -11.85
CA ARG A 79 -1.26 -5.51 -12.82
C ARG A 79 -2.69 -5.05 -12.52
N ILE A 80 -3.10 -5.10 -11.26
CA ILE A 80 -4.46 -4.68 -10.84
C ILE A 80 -4.61 -3.16 -10.68
N GLY A 81 -3.57 -2.38 -10.97
CA GLY A 81 -3.62 -0.92 -11.00
C GLY A 81 -3.23 -0.22 -9.70
N VAL A 82 -2.67 -0.92 -8.70
CA VAL A 82 -2.07 -0.29 -7.52
C VAL A 82 -0.88 0.57 -7.94
N ARG A 83 -0.64 1.67 -7.20
CA ARG A 83 0.42 2.65 -7.53
C ARG A 83 1.43 2.89 -6.42
N GLY A 84 1.19 2.36 -5.24
CA GLY A 84 2.19 2.33 -4.19
C GLY A 84 1.82 1.43 -3.03
N VAL A 85 2.73 1.35 -2.07
CA VAL A 85 2.63 0.44 -0.93
C VAL A 85 3.25 1.03 0.32
N PHE A 86 2.66 0.68 1.46
CA PHE A 86 3.26 0.86 2.77
C PHE A 86 4.24 -0.27 3.07
N LEU A 87 5.37 0.07 3.71
CA LEU A 87 6.37 -0.90 4.15
C LEU A 87 6.78 -0.57 5.59
N ASN A 88 7.05 -1.61 6.39
CA ASN A 88 7.54 -1.49 7.75
C ASN A 88 6.60 -0.75 8.73
N HIS A 89 5.29 -0.75 8.47
CA HIS A 89 4.31 -0.19 9.40
C HIS A 89 4.42 -0.87 10.78
N SER A 90 4.11 -0.17 11.88
CA SER A 90 4.27 -0.72 13.25
C SER A 90 3.48 -2.01 13.50
N GLU A 91 2.37 -2.20 12.77
CA GLU A 91 1.52 -3.40 12.82
C GLU A 91 2.00 -4.53 11.88
N HIS A 92 3.01 -4.28 11.04
CA HIS A 92 3.61 -5.25 10.12
C HIS A 92 5.08 -4.88 9.86
N LYS A 93 5.89 -4.87 10.93
CA LYS A 93 7.32 -4.54 10.86
C LYS A 93 8.09 -5.66 10.18
N PHE A 94 9.10 -5.29 9.40
CA PHE A 94 10.08 -6.24 8.91
C PHE A 94 11.03 -6.61 10.06
N GLU A 95 11.20 -7.91 10.31
CA GLU A 95 12.13 -8.39 11.34
C GLU A 95 13.59 -8.24 10.90
N ASP A 96 13.84 -8.43 9.60
CA ASP A 96 15.13 -8.26 8.97
C ASP A 96 15.15 -7.02 8.05
N TRP A 97 16.14 -6.17 8.24
CA TRP A 97 16.38 -5.01 7.40
C TRP A 97 16.77 -5.38 5.97
N GLY A 98 17.44 -6.53 5.78
CA GLY A 98 17.73 -7.06 4.46
C GLY A 98 16.46 -7.30 3.65
N GLU A 99 15.43 -7.85 4.28
CA GLU A 99 14.12 -8.07 3.64
C GLU A 99 13.41 -6.76 3.29
N LEU A 100 13.47 -5.73 4.14
CA LEU A 100 12.90 -4.41 3.83
C LEU A 100 13.59 -3.75 2.63
N ILE A 101 14.92 -3.84 2.55
CA ILE A 101 15.70 -3.35 1.40
C ILE A 101 15.29 -4.10 0.14
N LYS A 102 15.21 -5.44 0.20
CA LYS A 102 14.75 -6.25 -0.93
C LYS A 102 13.33 -5.87 -1.36
N ALA A 103 12.42 -5.63 -0.42
CA ALA A 103 11.04 -5.24 -0.73
C ALA A 103 11.01 -3.89 -1.46
N THR A 104 11.81 -2.93 -0.99
CA THR A 104 11.94 -1.61 -1.61
C THR A 104 12.54 -1.71 -3.02
N LEU A 105 13.57 -2.55 -3.22
CA LEU A 105 14.16 -2.80 -4.53
C LEU A 105 13.16 -3.45 -5.48
N ARG A 106 12.42 -4.46 -5.01
CA ARG A 106 11.36 -5.12 -5.79
C ARG A 106 10.25 -4.15 -6.20
N CYS A 107 9.82 -3.26 -5.31
CA CYS A 107 8.87 -2.20 -5.66
C CYS A 107 9.40 -1.31 -6.77
N ARG A 108 10.66 -0.88 -6.67
CA ARG A 108 11.32 -0.03 -7.67
C ARG A 108 11.44 -0.72 -9.03
N GLU A 109 11.72 -2.02 -9.07
CA GLU A 109 11.84 -2.79 -10.30
C GLU A 109 10.52 -2.91 -11.08
N VAL A 110 9.37 -2.75 -10.41
CA VAL A 110 8.03 -2.79 -11.03
C VAL A 110 7.35 -1.41 -11.07
N ASP A 111 8.09 -0.33 -10.80
CA ASP A 111 7.57 1.05 -10.74
C ASP A 111 6.46 1.28 -9.68
N LEU A 112 6.49 0.53 -8.58
CA LEU A 112 5.60 0.72 -7.43
C LEU A 112 6.22 1.72 -6.44
N LYS A 113 5.47 2.76 -6.05
CA LYS A 113 5.94 3.74 -5.06
C LYS A 113 5.93 3.14 -3.66
N THR A 114 6.83 3.61 -2.79
CA THR A 114 6.93 3.14 -1.41
C THR A 114 6.78 4.28 -0.41
N LEU A 115 6.08 4.03 0.69
CA LEU A 115 6.20 4.81 1.93
C LEU A 115 6.65 3.84 3.03
N VAL A 116 7.88 4.04 3.48
CA VAL A 116 8.52 3.20 4.50
C VAL A 116 8.38 3.89 5.86
N PHE A 117 7.83 3.17 6.84
CA PHE A 117 7.69 3.68 8.21
C PHE A 117 8.95 3.42 9.03
N ALA A 118 9.21 4.31 9.98
CA ALA A 118 10.18 4.15 11.05
C ALA A 118 9.51 4.51 12.38
N SER A 119 9.82 3.81 13.47
CA SER A 119 9.28 4.06 14.80
C SER A 119 9.87 5.31 15.46
N ASP A 120 11.09 5.68 15.06
CA ASP A 120 11.84 6.78 15.62
C ASP A 120 12.94 7.26 14.66
N LEU A 121 13.61 8.33 15.06
CA LEU A 121 14.69 8.94 14.28
C LEU A 121 15.92 8.03 14.17
N GLU A 122 16.18 7.19 15.17
CA GLU A 122 17.33 6.30 15.16
C GLU A 122 17.14 5.20 14.11
N GLU A 123 15.98 4.56 14.04
CA GLU A 123 15.62 3.59 13.00
C GLU A 123 15.69 4.24 11.60
N PHE A 124 15.27 5.49 11.46
CA PHE A 124 15.33 6.23 10.19
C PHE A 124 16.75 6.56 9.73
N ILE A 125 17.65 6.97 10.65
CA ILE A 125 19.01 7.41 10.29
C ILE A 125 19.99 6.24 10.22
N SER A 126 19.87 5.27 11.12
CA SER A 126 20.86 4.20 11.28
C SER A 126 20.82 3.15 10.18
N LYS A 127 19.85 3.25 9.26
CA LYS A 127 19.53 2.22 8.29
C LYS A 127 19.34 2.87 6.92
N PRO A 128 20.22 2.59 5.95
CA PRO A 128 20.26 3.27 4.65
C PRO A 128 19.06 2.98 3.76
#